data_AF-A0A6J4UBV1-F1
#
_entry.id   AF-A0A6J4UBV1-F1
#
_cell.length_a   1.000
_cell.length_b   1.000
_cell.length_c   1.000
_cell.angle_alpha   90.00
_cell.angle_beta   90.00
_cell.angle_gamma   90.00
#
_symmetry.space_group_name_H-M   'P 1'
#
loop_
_entity.id
_entity.type
_entity.pdbx_description
1 polymer ?
#
loop_
_entity_poly.entity_id
_entity_poly.type
_entity_poly.pdbx_seq_one_letter_code
_entity_poly.pdbx_strand_id
1 'polypeptide(L)'
;MRRTQHPVLLAAGGFALVAALGIGPAAAQESTPAAGGGPAAGSFPAAIYEGTCGDLAAEPTYDLADVAYGPLMPDSLSGGLDDATPMAGQLAAQDDVAPVAIGATSLDLNLTELFVRDHQYAVGVSDPESAALIACGNIGGALFQDAGQTRTTLDEARLVSGLREANGSGYGGVALIESPTGGARESTSTTVTVFLIPPPNGA
;
A
#
# COMPACT_ATOMS: atom_id res chain seq x y z
N MET A 1 13.84 -8.38 -45.92
CA MET A 1 14.97 -9.05 -45.24
C MET A 1 16.15 -8.10 -45.17
N ARG A 2 16.36 -7.40 -44.05
CA ARG A 2 17.62 -6.71 -43.75
C ARG A 2 17.90 -6.89 -42.27
N ARG A 3 18.91 -7.71 -41.96
CA ARG A 3 19.40 -7.98 -40.60
C ARG A 3 20.45 -6.92 -40.28
N THR A 4 20.15 -6.03 -39.34
CA THR A 4 21.13 -5.13 -38.72
C THR A 4 21.84 -5.89 -37.61
N GLN A 5 23.11 -6.22 -37.84
CA GLN A 5 24.01 -6.80 -36.85
C GLN A 5 24.56 -5.65 -35.98
N HIS A 6 24.53 -5.80 -34.66
CA HIS A 6 25.26 -4.92 -33.74
C HIS A 6 26.40 -5.70 -33.08
N PRO A 7 27.59 -5.09 -32.96
CA PRO A 7 28.79 -5.76 -32.48
C PRO A 7 28.76 -5.98 -30.97
N VAL A 8 29.16 -7.19 -30.58
CA VAL A 8 29.44 -7.63 -29.23
C VAL A 8 30.75 -6.99 -28.77
N LEU A 9 30.72 -6.19 -27.70
CA LEU A 9 31.92 -5.71 -27.01
C LEU A 9 32.13 -6.54 -25.73
N LEU A 10 33.07 -7.48 -25.83
CA LEU A 10 33.69 -8.19 -24.71
C LEU A 10 34.62 -7.21 -23.98
N ALA A 11 34.28 -6.84 -22.75
CA ALA A 11 35.19 -6.16 -21.84
C ALA A 11 35.66 -7.17 -20.77
N ALA A 12 36.87 -7.70 -20.98
CA ALA A 12 37.62 -8.45 -20.00
C ALA A 12 38.44 -7.49 -19.13
N GLY A 13 38.31 -7.60 -17.81
CA GLY A 13 39.14 -6.90 -16.84
C GLY A 13 38.46 -6.94 -15.48
N GLY A 14 39.09 -7.30 -14.38
CA GLY A 14 40.45 -7.70 -14.08
C GLY A 14 40.43 -8.04 -12.60
N PHE A 15 41.02 -9.17 -12.24
CA PHE A 15 41.17 -9.62 -10.86
C PHE A 15 42.04 -8.61 -10.08
N ALA A 16 41.53 -8.07 -8.98
CA ALA A 16 42.34 -7.43 -7.94
C ALA A 16 41.92 -8.00 -6.57
N LEU A 17 42.69 -8.99 -6.13
CA LEU A 17 42.65 -9.59 -4.81
C LEU A 17 43.40 -8.66 -3.84
N VAL A 18 42.71 -8.01 -2.91
CA VAL A 18 43.34 -7.32 -1.77
C VAL A 18 42.93 -8.07 -0.50
N ALA A 19 43.83 -8.89 0.00
CA ALA A 19 43.75 -9.49 1.32
C ALA A 19 44.34 -8.50 2.34
N ALA A 20 43.51 -7.99 3.25
CA ALA A 20 43.95 -7.30 4.45
C ALA A 20 43.28 -7.94 5.67
N LEU A 21 44.05 -8.76 6.37
CA LEU A 21 43.72 -9.39 7.64
C LEU A 21 43.80 -8.34 8.76
N GLY A 22 42.66 -7.92 9.29
CA GLY A 22 42.54 -7.14 10.52
C GLY A 22 41.68 -7.89 11.53
N ILE A 23 42.31 -8.71 12.37
CA ILE A 23 41.63 -9.39 13.48
C ILE A 23 41.73 -8.48 14.71
N GLY A 24 40.68 -7.70 14.96
CA GLY A 24 40.44 -7.04 16.24
C GLY A 24 39.30 -7.75 16.98
N PRO A 25 39.30 -7.80 18.33
CA PRO A 25 38.19 -8.37 19.08
C PRO A 25 36.98 -7.45 18.91
N ALA A 26 36.05 -7.85 18.05
CA ALA A 26 34.73 -7.24 17.97
C ALA A 26 33.98 -7.61 19.25
N ALA A 27 33.85 -6.64 20.16
CA ALA A 27 32.76 -6.69 21.12
C ALA A 27 31.47 -6.62 20.30
N ALA A 28 30.80 -7.75 20.16
CA ALA A 28 29.42 -7.78 19.69
C ALA A 28 28.63 -6.94 20.70
N GLN A 29 28.36 -5.68 20.37
CA GLN A 29 27.28 -4.96 21.02
C GLN A 29 26.00 -5.71 20.64
N GLU A 30 25.52 -6.56 21.55
CA GLU A 30 24.11 -6.90 21.59
C GLU A 30 23.37 -5.58 21.76
N SER A 31 22.91 -5.05 20.62
CA SER A 31 21.89 -4.01 20.59
C SER A 31 20.69 -4.57 21.33
N THR A 32 20.55 -4.17 22.59
CA THR A 32 19.31 -4.29 23.35
C THR A 32 18.18 -3.86 22.43
N PRO A 33 17.19 -4.73 22.13
CA PRO A 33 16.01 -4.31 21.39
C PRO A 33 15.41 -3.15 22.18
N ALA A 34 15.31 -1.98 21.55
CA ALA A 34 14.56 -0.88 22.12
C ALA A 34 13.14 -1.42 22.39
N ALA A 35 12.73 -1.36 23.65
CA ALA A 35 11.40 -1.80 24.04
C ALA A 35 10.37 -0.90 23.34
N GLY A 36 9.63 -1.51 22.41
CA GLY A 36 8.36 -1.08 21.82
C GLY A 36 8.05 0.41 21.88
N GLY A 37 8.52 1.16 20.87
CA GLY A 37 7.88 2.41 20.51
C GLY A 37 6.56 2.06 19.84
N GLY A 38 5.43 2.20 20.54
CA GLY A 38 4.11 2.07 19.90
C GLY A 38 4.07 2.90 18.60
N PRO A 39 3.30 2.49 17.58
CA PRO A 39 3.32 3.12 16.27
C PRO A 39 3.18 4.63 16.46
N ALA A 40 4.16 5.39 15.96
CA ALA A 40 4.15 6.84 16.07
C ALA A 40 2.79 7.32 15.56
N ALA A 41 2.12 8.16 16.35
CA ALA A 41 0.87 8.81 15.95
C ALA A 41 1.17 9.67 14.71
N GLY A 42 1.05 9.07 13.54
CA GLY A 42 1.53 9.59 12.28
C GLY A 42 0.45 9.52 11.21
N SER A 43 0.35 10.61 10.46
CA SER A 43 -0.29 10.66 9.16
C SER A 43 0.71 10.11 8.13
N PHE A 44 0.28 9.21 7.26
CA PHE A 44 1.10 8.63 6.21
C PHE A 44 0.60 9.11 4.86
N PRO A 45 1.36 9.94 4.10
CA PRO A 45 0.95 10.38 2.79
C PRO A 45 0.75 9.18 1.88
N ALA A 46 -0.33 9.19 1.11
CA ALA A 46 -0.64 8.14 0.16
C ALA A 46 -0.92 8.73 -1.23
N ALA A 47 -0.53 8.00 -2.27
CA ALA A 47 -0.78 8.38 -3.65
C ALA A 47 -0.82 7.16 -4.57
N ILE A 48 -1.37 7.36 -5.76
CA ILE A 48 -1.30 6.41 -6.87
C ILE A 48 -0.27 6.91 -7.88
N TYR A 49 0.64 6.03 -8.28
CA TYR A 49 1.62 6.29 -9.32
C TYR A 49 1.36 5.39 -10.53
N GLU A 50 1.70 5.86 -11.72
CA GLU A 50 1.87 4.99 -12.89
C GLU A 50 3.12 4.13 -12.72
N GLY A 51 3.05 2.84 -13.08
CA GLY A 51 4.15 1.89 -12.98
C GLY A 51 3.90 0.74 -11.99
N THR A 52 5.01 0.20 -11.45
CA THR A 52 4.98 -0.87 -10.45
C THR A 52 5.83 -0.51 -9.23
N CYS A 53 5.62 -1.20 -8.11
CA CYS A 53 6.40 -0.98 -6.87
C CYS A 53 7.93 -1.16 -6.99
N GLY A 54 8.48 -1.58 -8.12
CA GLY A 54 9.92 -1.59 -8.40
C GLY A 54 10.41 -0.48 -9.34
N ASP A 55 9.48 0.27 -9.94
CA ASP A 55 9.72 1.29 -10.96
C ASP A 55 8.64 2.37 -10.84
N LEU A 56 8.80 3.26 -9.85
CA LEU A 56 7.85 4.35 -9.58
C LEU A 56 8.05 5.49 -10.57
N ALA A 57 6.96 6.02 -11.10
CA ALA A 57 6.98 7.34 -11.73
C ALA A 57 7.48 8.42 -10.75
N ALA A 58 8.08 9.47 -11.28
CA ALA A 58 8.63 10.57 -10.48
C ALA A 58 7.54 11.38 -9.76
N GLU A 59 6.35 11.46 -10.34
CA GLU A 59 5.23 12.26 -9.85
C GLU A 59 4.00 11.38 -9.65
N PRO A 60 3.17 11.66 -8.63
CA PRO A 60 1.92 10.94 -8.41
C PRO A 60 0.93 11.24 -9.55
N THR A 61 0.19 10.21 -9.96
CA THR A 61 -0.95 10.34 -10.89
C THR A 61 -2.18 10.86 -10.14
N TYR A 62 -2.40 10.36 -8.91
CA TYR A 62 -3.50 10.80 -8.05
C TYR A 62 -3.01 10.92 -6.61
N ASP A 63 -3.25 12.06 -5.99
CA ASP A 63 -3.06 12.25 -4.55
C ASP A 63 -4.21 11.58 -3.79
N LEU A 64 -3.87 10.82 -2.75
CA LEU A 64 -4.85 10.24 -1.84
C LEU A 64 -4.81 11.00 -0.51
N ALA A 65 -5.92 10.95 0.23
CA ALA A 65 -5.96 11.36 1.61
C ALA A 65 -4.94 10.57 2.43
N ASP A 66 -4.28 11.25 3.35
CA ASP A 66 -3.34 10.61 4.25
C ASP A 66 -3.99 9.46 5.02
N VAL A 67 -3.22 8.41 5.23
CA VAL A 67 -3.60 7.25 6.01
C VAL A 67 -3.20 7.54 7.46
N ALA A 68 -4.16 7.57 8.38
CA ALA A 68 -3.88 7.94 9.76
C ALA A 68 -4.54 6.99 10.76
N TYR A 69 -3.93 6.84 11.93
CA TYR A 69 -4.57 6.20 13.07
C TYR A 69 -5.58 7.17 13.68
N GLY A 70 -6.86 6.82 13.67
CA GLY A 70 -7.90 7.63 14.26
C GLY A 70 -9.15 6.82 14.61
N PRO A 71 -10.10 7.39 15.35
CA PRO A 71 -11.39 6.77 15.65
C PRO A 71 -12.33 6.68 14.42
N LEU A 72 -11.79 6.83 13.21
CA LEU A 72 -12.51 7.15 11.99
C LEU A 72 -12.81 5.87 11.20
N MET A 73 -13.99 5.31 11.42
CA MET A 73 -14.72 4.72 10.29
C MET A 73 -15.11 5.90 9.38
N PRO A 74 -14.61 6.00 8.13
CA PRO A 74 -15.10 7.02 7.20
C PRO A 74 -16.61 6.86 7.00
N ASP A 75 -17.32 7.98 6.81
CA ASP A 75 -18.79 7.98 6.62
C ASP A 75 -19.24 7.13 5.41
N SER A 76 -18.33 6.81 4.48
CA SER A 76 -18.58 5.88 3.37
C SER A 76 -18.70 4.41 3.82
N LEU A 77 -18.10 4.03 4.96
CA LEU A 77 -18.28 2.72 5.59
C LEU A 77 -19.42 2.73 6.65
N SER A 78 -19.92 3.91 7.02
CA SER A 78 -21.06 4.05 7.95
C SER A 78 -22.43 3.92 7.26
N GLY A 79 -22.45 3.69 5.93
CA GLY A 79 -23.64 3.58 5.08
C GLY A 79 -24.63 2.49 5.48
N GLY A 80 -25.31 2.67 6.61
CA GLY A 80 -26.28 1.76 7.22
C GLY A 80 -26.25 1.69 8.75
N LEU A 81 -25.37 2.43 9.44
CA LEU A 81 -25.24 2.37 10.90
C LEU A 81 -26.05 3.43 11.66
N ASP A 82 -26.64 4.42 10.98
CA ASP A 82 -27.42 5.50 11.63
C ASP A 82 -28.71 5.02 12.33
N ASP A 83 -29.14 3.78 12.06
CA ASP A 83 -30.30 3.13 12.72
C ASP A 83 -29.98 1.69 13.20
N ALA A 84 -28.70 1.29 13.14
CA ALA A 84 -28.28 0.04 13.73
C ALA A 84 -28.01 0.27 15.21
N THR A 85 -28.92 -0.24 16.06
CA THR A 85 -28.57 -0.56 17.45
C THR A 85 -27.18 -1.21 17.43
N PRO A 86 -26.19 -0.76 18.22
CA PRO A 86 -24.87 -1.38 18.19
C PRO A 86 -25.08 -2.89 18.31
N MET A 87 -24.68 -3.64 17.28
CA MET A 87 -24.80 -5.09 17.36
C MET A 87 -24.13 -5.51 18.66
N ALA A 88 -24.83 -6.27 19.50
CA ALA A 88 -24.22 -6.94 20.64
C ALA A 88 -23.04 -7.76 20.08
N GLY A 89 -21.82 -7.26 20.31
CA GLY A 89 -20.67 -7.60 19.48
C GLY A 89 -19.82 -6.41 19.02
N GLN A 90 -20.14 -5.17 19.45
CA GLN A 90 -19.15 -4.08 19.54
C GLN A 90 -17.87 -4.72 20.07
N LEU A 91 -16.85 -4.82 19.20
CA LEU A 91 -15.61 -5.52 19.48
C LEU A 91 -15.07 -4.89 20.76
N ALA A 92 -15.29 -5.56 21.89
CA ALA A 92 -14.54 -5.28 23.10
C ALA A 92 -13.10 -5.33 22.64
N ALA A 93 -12.37 -4.21 22.80
CA ALA A 93 -10.97 -4.15 22.45
C ALA A 93 -10.31 -5.40 23.02
N GLN A 94 -9.98 -6.36 22.15
CA GLN A 94 -9.15 -7.46 22.58
C GLN A 94 -7.76 -6.87 22.68
N ASP A 95 -7.06 -7.20 23.75
CA ASP A 95 -5.72 -6.65 24.02
C ASP A 95 -4.72 -7.00 22.89
N ASP A 96 -5.10 -7.91 21.98
CA ASP A 96 -4.31 -8.40 20.84
C ASP A 96 -4.75 -7.85 19.46
N VAL A 97 -5.55 -6.78 19.39
CA VAL A 97 -5.91 -6.17 18.09
C VAL A 97 -4.82 -5.22 17.61
N ALA A 98 -4.23 -5.51 16.46
CA ALA A 98 -3.29 -4.59 15.80
C ALA A 98 -4.04 -3.31 15.35
N PRO A 99 -3.52 -2.11 15.68
CA PRO A 99 -4.13 -0.87 15.21
C PRO A 99 -4.03 -0.76 13.69
N VAL A 100 -5.08 -0.25 13.03
CA VAL A 100 -5.12 -0.04 11.59
C VAL A 100 -5.26 1.45 11.31
N ALA A 101 -4.36 1.99 10.49
CA ALA A 101 -4.49 3.34 9.95
C ALA A 101 -5.32 3.28 8.67
N ILE A 102 -6.21 4.25 8.48
CA ILE A 102 -7.17 4.26 7.36
C ILE A 102 -7.09 5.62 6.66
N GLY A 103 -7.09 5.59 5.33
CA GLY A 103 -7.28 6.77 4.47
C GLY A 103 -8.27 6.43 3.36
N ALA A 104 -9.21 7.32 3.06
CA ALA A 104 -10.22 7.11 2.03
C ALA A 104 -10.33 8.34 1.12
N THR A 105 -10.31 8.10 -0.19
CA THR A 105 -10.34 9.16 -1.21
C THR A 105 -11.30 8.79 -2.32
N SER A 106 -12.18 9.71 -2.70
CA SER A 106 -12.97 9.58 -3.91
C SER A 106 -12.26 10.27 -5.07
N LEU A 107 -11.98 9.53 -6.12
CA LEU A 107 -11.40 9.99 -7.37
C LEU A 107 -12.52 10.15 -8.41
N ASP A 108 -12.43 11.19 -9.23
CA ASP A 108 -13.34 11.41 -10.37
C ASP A 108 -12.79 10.71 -11.62
N LEU A 109 -12.75 9.39 -11.54
CA LEU A 109 -12.33 8.51 -12.63
C LEU A 109 -13.10 7.20 -12.61
N ASN A 110 -13.11 6.55 -13.77
CA ASN A 110 -13.68 5.23 -13.93
C ASN A 110 -12.66 4.15 -13.55
N LEU A 111 -13.08 3.12 -12.79
CA LEU A 111 -12.19 2.02 -12.36
C LEU A 111 -11.43 1.36 -13.53
N THR A 112 -12.04 1.27 -14.71
CA THR A 112 -11.36 0.70 -15.88
C THR A 112 -10.13 1.50 -16.31
N GLU A 113 -10.09 2.81 -16.06
CA GLU A 113 -8.94 3.67 -16.38
C GLU A 113 -7.71 3.28 -15.55
N LEU A 114 -7.90 2.87 -14.29
CA LEU A 114 -6.82 2.34 -13.45
C LEU A 114 -6.23 1.03 -13.95
N PHE A 115 -6.92 0.32 -14.86
CA PHE A 115 -6.45 -0.93 -15.45
C PHE A 115 -5.93 -0.78 -16.89
N VAL A 116 -6.06 0.40 -17.51
CA VAL A 116 -5.50 0.64 -18.85
C VAL A 116 -3.96 0.63 -18.81
N ARG A 117 -3.39 1.00 -17.67
CA ARG A 117 -1.95 0.99 -17.41
C ARG A 117 -1.67 0.32 -16.07
N ASP A 118 -0.41 -0.08 -15.91
CA ASP A 118 0.08 -0.49 -14.60
C ASP A 118 0.07 0.73 -13.68
N HIS A 119 -0.56 0.56 -12.52
CA HIS A 119 -0.58 1.55 -11.45
C HIS A 119 -0.21 0.87 -10.14
N GLN A 120 0.11 1.68 -9.15
CA GLN A 120 0.41 1.22 -7.80
C GLN A 120 -0.06 2.22 -6.76
N TYR A 121 -0.40 1.72 -5.59
CA TYR A 121 -0.51 2.50 -4.37
C TYR A 121 0.86 2.64 -3.74
N ALA A 122 1.16 3.83 -3.25
CA ALA A 122 2.36 4.15 -2.52
C ALA A 122 1.96 4.86 -1.23
N VAL A 123 2.49 4.38 -0.10
CA VAL A 123 2.33 5.01 1.22
C VAL A 123 3.70 5.35 1.75
N GLY A 124 3.91 6.61 2.10
CA GLY A 124 5.21 7.14 2.56
C GLY A 124 5.19 7.60 4.01
N VAL A 125 6.32 8.14 4.45
CA VAL A 125 6.40 8.94 5.67
C VAL A 125 6.20 10.43 5.34
N SER A 126 5.60 11.18 6.28
CA SER A 126 5.40 12.63 6.17
C SER A 126 6.68 13.46 6.36
N ASP A 127 7.85 12.82 6.43
CA ASP A 127 9.12 13.50 6.72
C ASP A 127 9.63 14.25 5.47
N PRO A 128 9.78 15.59 5.52
CA PRO A 128 10.29 16.37 4.38
C PRO A 128 11.73 16.01 4.00
N GLU A 129 12.51 15.41 4.91
CA GLU A 129 13.90 15.01 4.64
C GLU A 129 14.01 13.59 4.07
N SER A 130 12.96 12.78 4.20
CA SER A 130 12.92 11.41 3.70
C SER A 130 11.55 11.09 3.11
N ALA A 131 11.34 11.35 1.81
CA ALA A 131 10.17 10.86 1.07
C ALA A 131 10.26 9.33 0.85
N ALA A 132 10.46 8.57 1.93
CA ALA A 132 10.67 7.15 1.89
C ALA A 132 9.32 6.42 1.86
N LEU A 133 9.20 5.51 0.90
CA LEU A 133 8.08 4.59 0.79
C LEU A 133 8.11 3.58 1.94
N ILE A 134 7.02 3.42 2.67
CA ILE A 134 6.88 2.44 3.76
C ILE A 134 6.03 1.24 3.35
N ALA A 135 5.06 1.42 2.45
CA ALA A 135 4.29 0.32 1.89
C ALA A 135 3.92 0.61 0.43
N CYS A 136 3.81 -0.44 -0.36
CA CYS A 136 3.48 -0.34 -1.78
C CYS A 136 2.70 -1.56 -2.27
N GLY A 137 1.75 -1.37 -3.16
CA GLY A 137 1.09 -2.48 -3.87
C GLY A 137 0.72 -2.10 -5.28
N ASN A 138 0.90 -3.00 -6.24
CA ASN A 138 0.38 -2.77 -7.58
C ASN A 138 -1.16 -2.84 -7.56
N ILE A 139 -1.82 -1.97 -8.32
CA ILE A 139 -3.28 -2.00 -8.49
C ILE A 139 -3.65 -3.29 -9.24
N GLY A 140 -4.42 -4.14 -8.58
CA GLY A 140 -4.78 -5.48 -9.06
C GLY A 140 -5.25 -6.36 -7.91
N GLY A 141 -5.39 -7.67 -8.14
CA GLY A 141 -5.72 -8.63 -7.07
C GLY A 141 -7.08 -9.28 -7.24
N ALA A 142 -7.78 -9.46 -6.12
CA ALA A 142 -9.01 -10.23 -6.08
C ALA A 142 -10.23 -9.31 -6.18
N LEU A 143 -11.18 -9.70 -7.03
CA LEU A 143 -12.49 -9.07 -7.09
C LEU A 143 -13.41 -9.76 -6.08
N PHE A 144 -13.98 -8.96 -5.18
CA PHE A 144 -14.98 -9.40 -4.22
C PHE A 144 -16.36 -8.95 -4.68
N GLN A 145 -17.32 -9.86 -4.56
CA GLN A 145 -18.74 -9.62 -4.80
C GLN A 145 -19.49 -9.90 -3.49
N ASP A 146 -20.54 -9.14 -3.22
CA ASP A 146 -21.38 -9.36 -2.03
C ASP A 146 -22.06 -10.73 -2.11
N ALA A 147 -22.06 -11.45 -0.99
CA ALA A 147 -22.60 -12.81 -0.91
C ALA A 147 -24.09 -12.82 -1.29
N GLY A 148 -24.42 -13.45 -2.42
CA GLY A 148 -25.78 -13.54 -2.96
C GLY A 148 -25.98 -12.84 -4.30
N GLN A 149 -25.00 -12.06 -4.78
CA GLN A 149 -24.99 -11.52 -6.14
C GLN A 149 -24.23 -12.48 -7.07
N THR A 150 -24.93 -13.10 -8.02
CA THR A 150 -24.33 -14.00 -9.03
C THR A 150 -23.77 -13.24 -10.25
N ARG A 151 -23.68 -11.91 -10.19
CA ARG A 151 -23.36 -11.07 -11.34
C ARG A 151 -21.86 -11.01 -11.61
N THR A 152 -21.46 -11.74 -12.65
CA THR A 152 -20.09 -11.80 -13.19
C THR A 152 -19.66 -10.52 -13.94
N THR A 153 -20.19 -9.36 -13.57
CA THR A 153 -19.88 -8.08 -14.23
C THR A 153 -19.00 -7.26 -13.30
N LEU A 154 -17.93 -6.66 -13.85
CA LEU A 154 -17.04 -5.74 -13.13
C LEU A 154 -17.79 -4.57 -12.50
N ASP A 155 -19.05 -4.38 -12.88
CA ASP A 155 -19.88 -3.26 -12.53
C ASP A 155 -19.96 -3.07 -10.99
N GLU A 156 -20.24 -4.11 -10.21
CA GLU A 156 -20.39 -3.98 -8.75
C GLU A 156 -19.21 -4.62 -7.98
N ALA A 157 -18.11 -4.91 -8.68
CA ALA A 157 -16.99 -5.61 -8.09
C ALA A 157 -16.12 -4.66 -7.26
N ARG A 158 -15.78 -5.09 -6.05
CA ARG A 158 -14.80 -4.42 -5.20
C ARG A 158 -13.43 -5.03 -5.47
N LEU A 159 -12.43 -4.23 -5.80
CA LEU A 159 -11.06 -4.73 -5.97
C LEU A 159 -10.33 -4.62 -4.65
N VAL A 160 -9.71 -5.71 -4.20
CA VAL A 160 -8.78 -5.69 -3.07
C VAL A 160 -7.39 -6.03 -3.55
N SER A 161 -6.47 -5.12 -3.26
CA SER A 161 -5.04 -5.21 -3.59
C SER A 161 -4.23 -5.30 -2.30
N GLY A 162 -3.24 -6.18 -2.26
CA GLY A 162 -2.30 -6.25 -1.14
C GLY A 162 -1.25 -5.13 -1.21
N LEU A 163 -0.92 -4.54 -0.06
CA LEU A 163 0.22 -3.66 0.11
C LEU A 163 1.33 -4.44 0.82
N ARG A 164 2.49 -4.52 0.18
CA ARG A 164 3.70 -5.10 0.77
C ARG A 164 4.53 -4.01 1.42
N GLU A 165 5.34 -4.45 2.38
CA GLU A 165 6.39 -3.63 2.97
C GLU A 165 7.35 -3.08 1.92
N ALA A 166 7.76 -1.82 2.13
CA ALA A 166 8.83 -1.17 1.40
C ALA A 166 9.93 -0.70 2.38
N ASN A 167 11.17 -0.75 1.91
CA ASN A 167 12.34 -0.19 2.59
C ASN A 167 12.58 -0.66 4.04
N GLY A 168 12.16 -1.89 4.39
CA GLY A 168 12.40 -2.42 5.74
C GLY A 168 11.53 -1.77 6.83
N SER A 169 10.42 -1.13 6.45
CA SER A 169 9.55 -0.39 7.37
C SER A 169 8.75 -1.30 8.31
N GLY A 170 8.59 -2.57 7.94
CA GLY A 170 7.67 -3.53 8.54
C GLY A 170 6.17 -3.21 8.39
N TYR A 171 5.80 -2.15 7.67
CA TYR A 171 4.40 -1.83 7.38
C TYR A 171 3.83 -2.73 6.28
N GLY A 172 2.56 -3.11 6.39
CA GLY A 172 1.83 -3.85 5.36
C GLY A 172 0.37 -3.42 5.33
N GLY A 173 -0.43 -3.98 4.43
CA GLY A 173 -1.83 -3.61 4.38
C GLY A 173 -2.59 -4.08 3.16
N VAL A 174 -3.74 -3.45 2.94
CA VAL A 174 -4.58 -3.66 1.75
C VAL A 174 -5.14 -2.32 1.26
N ALA A 175 -5.34 -2.22 -0.03
CA ALA A 175 -6.14 -1.17 -0.65
C ALA A 175 -7.42 -1.80 -1.20
N LEU A 176 -8.54 -1.13 -0.95
CA LEU A 176 -9.86 -1.47 -1.43
C LEU A 176 -10.28 -0.39 -2.42
N ILE A 177 -10.64 -0.80 -3.64
CA ILE A 177 -11.25 0.09 -4.63
C ILE A 177 -12.71 -0.31 -4.82
N GLU A 178 -13.58 0.68 -4.73
CA GLU A 178 -15.02 0.54 -4.91
C GLU A 178 -15.52 1.53 -5.96
N SER A 179 -16.35 1.06 -6.88
CA SER A 179 -17.16 1.95 -7.70
C SER A 179 -18.50 2.19 -6.99
N PRO A 180 -19.01 3.43 -6.91
CA PRO A 180 -20.34 3.71 -6.42
C PRO A 180 -21.38 3.02 -7.30
N THR A 181 -22.60 2.88 -6.77
CA THR A 181 -23.74 2.22 -7.40
C THR A 181 -23.95 2.69 -8.84
N GLY A 182 -24.05 1.74 -9.78
CA GLY A 182 -24.20 2.01 -11.22
C GLY A 182 -23.28 1.18 -12.11
N GLY A 183 -22.14 0.74 -11.56
CA GLY A 183 -21.24 -0.15 -12.26
C GLY A 183 -19.88 0.48 -12.57
N ALA A 184 -18.77 -0.24 -12.44
CA ALA A 184 -17.45 0.13 -12.97
C ALA A 184 -17.44 0.65 -14.41
N ARG A 185 -18.47 0.48 -15.23
CA ARG A 185 -18.58 1.09 -16.58
C ARG A 185 -19.41 2.36 -16.66
N GLU A 186 -20.31 2.58 -15.71
CA GLU A 186 -21.22 3.75 -15.69
C GLU A 186 -20.83 4.76 -14.59
N SER A 187 -20.05 4.32 -13.61
CA SER A 187 -19.53 5.17 -12.54
C SER A 187 -18.40 6.05 -13.05
N THR A 188 -18.55 7.35 -12.86
CA THR A 188 -17.51 8.37 -13.12
C THR A 188 -16.64 8.61 -11.90
N SER A 189 -16.95 7.98 -10.77
CA SER A 189 -16.19 8.12 -9.53
C SER A 189 -15.77 6.75 -9.02
N THR A 190 -14.64 6.71 -8.32
CA THR A 190 -14.06 5.52 -7.72
C THR A 190 -13.53 5.88 -6.34
N THR A 191 -13.93 5.14 -5.30
CA THR A 191 -13.43 5.33 -3.94
C THR A 191 -12.28 4.37 -3.69
N VAL A 192 -11.15 4.91 -3.25
CA VAL A 192 -9.96 4.17 -2.85
C VAL A 192 -9.82 4.28 -1.34
N THR A 193 -9.86 3.15 -0.65
CA THR A 193 -9.64 3.06 0.79
C THR A 193 -8.37 2.27 1.06
N VAL A 194 -7.42 2.86 1.77
CA VAL A 194 -6.16 2.23 2.17
C VAL A 194 -6.23 1.86 3.64
N PHE A 195 -5.94 0.60 3.95
CA PHE A 195 -5.80 0.06 5.29
C PHE A 195 -4.34 -0.31 5.52
N LEU A 196 -3.70 0.35 6.47
CA LEU A 196 -2.29 0.17 6.77
C LEU A 196 -2.11 -0.39 8.19
N ILE A 197 -1.36 -1.47 8.27
CA ILE A 197 -1.04 -2.20 9.50
C ILE A 197 0.42 -1.90 9.84
N PRO A 198 0.73 -1.47 11.08
CA PRO A 198 2.10 -1.22 11.50
C PRO A 198 2.91 -2.50 11.66
N PRO A 199 4.25 -2.40 11.75
CA PRO A 199 5.09 -3.51 12.13
C PRO A 199 4.65 -4.16 13.44
N PRO A 200 4.68 -5.50 13.54
CA PRO A 200 4.50 -6.18 14.81
C PRO A 200 5.61 -5.72 15.76
N ASN A 201 5.24 -4.99 16.82
CA ASN A 201 6.10 -4.47 17.88
C ASN A 201 6.76 -3.10 17.69
N GLY A 202 6.24 -2.22 16.81
CA GLY A 202 6.61 -0.79 16.85
C GLY A 202 8.12 -0.54 16.76
N ALA A 203 8.67 -0.85 15.58
CA ALA A 203 10.08 -0.76 15.25
C ALA A 203 10.62 0.68 15.33
#